data_AF-A0A3N6N3L9-F1
#
_entry.id   AF-A0A3N6N3L9-F1
#
_cell.length_a   1.000
_cell.length_b   1.000
_cell.length_c   1.000
_cell.angle_alpha   90.00
_cell.angle_beta   90.00
_cell.angle_gamma   90.00
#
_symmetry.space_group_name_H-M   'P 1'
#
loop_
_entity.id
_entity.type
_entity.pdbx_description
1 polymer ?
#
loop_
_entity_poly.entity_id
_entity_poly.type
_entity_poly.pdbx_seq_one_letter_code
_entity_poly.pdbx_strand_id
1 'polypeptide(L)' 'MVTERYRFRCHDVADCDVIVYSEFEESIYEAARSHLKDVHGRDVSDEDVAPYIEHLS' A
#
# COMPACT_ATOMS: atom_id res chain seq x y z
N MET A 1 -21.06 -7.73 -0.14
CA MET A 1 -19.88 -8.52 -0.53
C MET A 1 -18.80 -7.50 -0.81
N VAL A 2 -17.80 -7.39 0.06
CA VAL A 2 -16.70 -6.42 -0.15
C VAL A 2 -15.74 -7.11 -1.10
N THR A 3 -15.67 -6.64 -2.35
CA THR A 3 -14.69 -7.15 -3.32
C THR A 3 -13.40 -6.41 -3.07
N GLU A 4 -12.51 -6.99 -2.28
CA GLU A 4 -11.13 -6.52 -2.13
C GLU A 4 -10.45 -6.66 -3.51
N ARG A 5 -10.17 -5.52 -4.16
CA ARG A 5 -9.59 -5.46 -5.52
C ARG A 5 -8.13 -5.07 -5.52
N TYR A 6 -7.69 -4.41 -4.46
CA TYR A 6 -6.35 -3.90 -4.33
C TYR A 6 -5.79 -4.32 -2.99
N ARG A 7 -4.50 -4.64 -3.00
CA ARG A 7 -3.74 -5.03 -1.82
C ARG A 7 -2.44 -4.26 -1.78
N PHE A 8 -2.18 -3.58 -0.69
CA PHE A 8 -0.86 -3.02 -0.38
C PHE A 8 -0.14 -3.96 0.60
N ARG A 9 1.14 -4.21 0.32
CA ARG A 9 1.99 -5.04 1.16
C ARG A 9 3.34 -4.38 1.33
N CYS A 10 3.63 -3.92 2.54
CA CYS A 10 4.93 -3.35 2.84
C CYS A 10 5.96 -4.49 3.03
N HIS A 11 7.11 -4.39 2.36
CA HIS A 11 8.24 -5.32 2.52
C HIS A 11 9.58 -4.55 2.59
N ASP A 12 9.53 -3.25 2.87
CA ASP A 12 10.65 -2.33 2.67
C ASP A 12 11.75 -2.45 3.74
N VAL A 13 11.36 -2.54 5.02
CA VAL A 13 12.25 -2.90 6.13
C VAL A 13 11.84 -4.26 6.67
N ALA A 14 12.83 -5.08 6.97
CA ALA A 14 12.74 -6.52 7.24
C ALA A 14 11.81 -6.97 8.39
N ASP A 15 11.02 -6.07 8.97
CA ASP A 15 10.07 -6.32 10.08
C ASP A 15 8.68 -5.69 9.85
N CYS A 16 8.42 -5.11 8.66
CA CYS A 16 7.10 -4.55 8.37
C CYS A 16 6.19 -5.56 7.67
N ASP A 17 5.21 -6.11 8.40
CA ASP A 17 4.22 -7.07 7.89
C ASP A 17 2.83 -6.42 7.71
N VAL A 18 2.79 -5.14 7.35
CA VAL A 18 1.52 -4.44 7.10
C VAL A 18 0.92 -4.86 5.77
N ILE A 19 -0.33 -5.31 5.84
CA ILE A 19 -1.15 -5.67 4.69
C ILE A 19 -2.45 -4.88 4.77
N VAL A 20 -2.74 -4.09 3.73
CA VAL A 20 -3.98 -3.31 3.60
C VAL A 20 -4.74 -3.79 2.38
N TYR A 21 -6.05 -3.89 2.49
CA TYR A 21 -6.95 -4.23 1.39
C TYR A 21 -7.90 -3.08 1.11
N SER A 22 -8.21 -2.86 -0.16
CA SER A 22 -9.13 -1.83 -0.62
C SER A 22 -9.89 -2.30 -1.85
N GLU A 23 -11.09 -1.77 -2.05
CA GLU A 23 -11.85 -1.93 -3.29
C GLU A 23 -11.49 -0.85 -4.34
N PHE A 24 -10.87 0.26 -3.90
CA PHE A 24 -10.50 1.40 -4.73
C PHE A 24 -8.99 1.55 -4.84
N GLU A 25 -8.54 1.89 -6.06
CA GLU A 25 -7.14 2.16 -6.38
C GLU A 25 -6.62 3.36 -5.57
N GLU A 26 -7.26 4.51 -5.67
CA GLU A 26 -6.82 5.75 -5.01
C GLU A 26 -6.61 5.53 -3.50
N SER A 27 -7.56 4.88 -2.83
CA SER A 27 -7.47 4.59 -1.40
C SER A 27 -6.30 3.65 -1.04
N ILE A 28 -5.93 2.70 -1.93
CA ILE A 28 -4.77 1.84 -1.64
C ILE A 28 -3.45 2.58 -1.79
N TYR A 29 -3.36 3.50 -2.76
CA TYR A 29 -2.17 4.35 -2.96
C TYR A 29 -2.02 5.36 -1.82
N GLU A 30 -3.11 5.96 -1.36
CA GLU A 30 -3.11 6.81 -0.17
C GLU A 30 -2.66 6.04 1.08
N ALA A 31 -3.18 4.83 1.30
CA ALA A 31 -2.79 3.99 2.44
C ALA A 31 -1.29 3.62 2.39
N ALA A 32 -0.78 3.27 1.21
CA ALA A 32 0.63 2.95 1.02
C ALA A 32 1.55 4.14 1.31
N ARG A 33 1.22 5.32 0.75
CA ARG A 33 2.00 6.56 0.98
C ARG A 33 1.97 6.99 2.44
N SER A 34 0.80 7.00 3.07
CA SER A 34 0.69 7.32 4.50
C SER A 34 1.50 6.34 5.34
N HIS A 35 1.40 5.04 5.08
CA HIS A 35 2.21 4.06 5.81
C HIS A 35 3.72 4.30 5.67
N LEU A 36 4.22 4.50 4.45
CA LEU A 36 5.64 4.77 4.21
C LEU A 36 6.10 6.09 4.84
N LYS A 37 5.24 7.10 4.90
CA LYS A 37 5.53 8.36 5.58
C LYS A 37 5.52 8.25 7.09
N ASP A 38 4.45 7.68 7.66
CA ASP A 38 4.21 7.63 9.10
C ASP A 38 5.07 6.58 9.81
N VAL A 39 5.31 5.42 9.19
CA VAL A 39 6.07 4.31 9.79
C VAL A 39 7.53 4.34 9.39
N HIS A 40 7.82 4.68 8.13
CA HIS A 40 9.19 4.63 7.60
C HIS A 40 9.82 6.03 7.42
N GLY A 41 9.07 7.12 7.63
CA GLY A 41 9.58 8.48 7.45
C GLY A 41 9.90 8.84 6.00
N ARG A 42 9.42 8.05 5.02
CA ARG A 42 9.70 8.22 3.60
C ARG A 42 8.55 8.96 2.92
N ASP A 43 8.84 10.14 2.39
CA ASP A 43 7.91 10.86 1.52
C ASP A 43 8.08 10.29 0.09
N VAL A 44 7.05 9.56 -0.38
CA VAL A 44 7.06 8.75 -1.59
C VAL A 44 5.90 9.12 -2.49
N SER A 45 6.11 9.03 -3.81
CA SER A 45 5.10 9.31 -4.83
C SER A 45 4.31 8.05 -5.18
N ASP A 46 3.25 8.21 -5.97
CA ASP A 46 2.44 7.06 -6.43
C ASP A 46 3.28 6.05 -7.23
N GLU A 47 4.22 6.54 -8.04
CA GLU A 47 5.17 5.72 -8.80
C GLU A 47 6.10 4.89 -7.90
N ASP A 48 6.45 5.42 -6.72
CA ASP A 48 7.29 4.72 -5.74
C ASP A 48 6.51 3.63 -5.00
N VAL A 49 5.20 3.83 -4.78
CA VAL A 49 4.35 2.87 -4.05
C VAL A 49 3.70 1.81 -4.93
N ALA A 50 3.54 2.08 -6.23
CA ALA A 50 3.05 1.13 -7.23
C ALA A 50 3.63 -0.29 -7.13
N PRO A 51 4.95 -0.51 -6.96
CA PRO A 51 5.51 -1.86 -6.83
C PRO A 51 5.06 -2.62 -5.57
N TYR A 52 4.51 -1.95 -4.56
CA TYR A 52 3.98 -2.58 -3.34
C TYR A 52 2.48 -2.89 -3.41
N ILE A 53 1.81 -2.53 -4.52
CA ILE A 53 0.38 -2.66 -4.71
C ILE A 53 0.09 -3.78 -5.70
N GLU A 54 -0.71 -4.75 -5.28
CA GLU A 54 -1.19 -5.86 -6.09
C GLU A 54 -2.67 -5.66 -6.43
N HIS A 55 -3.03 -5.84 -7.71
CA HIS A 55 -4.42 -5.91 -8.14
C HIS A 55 -4.93 -7.35 -8.05
N LEU A 56 -5.94 -7.57 -7.20
CA LEU A 56 -6.59 -8.85 -6.98
C LEU A 56 -7.73 -8.99 -8.00
N SER A 57 -7.47 -9.73 -9.07
CA SER A 57 -8.42 -10.05 -10.15
C SER A 57 -9.25 -11.29 -9.84
#